data_AF-A0A962NN00-F1
#
_entry.id   AF-A0A962NN00-F1
#
_cell.length_a   1.000
_cell.length_b   1.000
_cell.length_c   1.000
_cell.angle_alpha   90.00
_cell.angle_beta   90.00
_cell.angle_gamma   90.00
#
_symmetry.space_group_name_H-M   'P 1'
#
loop_
_entity.id
_entity.type
_entity.pdbx_description
1 polymer ?
#
loop_
_entity_poly.entity_id
_entity_poly.type
_entity_poly.pdbx_seq_one_letter_code
_entity_poly.pdbx_strand_id
1 'polypeptide(L)'
;MWFRVLSVLMTMAMLAPLWVNAEESLPTLTPEQVENYQFPNSQRDEKLIVKDLNVSQRHILETMRREIKEVFARRLGVLAIKGTRQDLTVMQRLVDRKILRKDQVREWQSLGVLFGDILVREEGLHWVSYEDELGVAKALRWRDTENYVFPVPLFSKRVYFNEEINMQQLYAELSAQIADFKRNEVRDSLLKRK
;
A
#
# COMPACT_ATOMS: atom_id res chain seq x y z
N MET A 1 6.04 -62.30 -23.34
CA MET A 1 4.71 -62.94 -23.35
C MET A 1 4.52 -63.57 -21.97
N TRP A 2 3.53 -63.07 -21.20
CA TRP A 2 2.78 -63.76 -20.14
C TRP A 2 3.56 -64.56 -19.06
N PHE A 3 3.40 -64.22 -17.78
CA PHE A 3 2.47 -64.92 -16.87
C PHE A 3 2.54 -64.35 -15.44
N ARG A 4 1.36 -64.23 -14.83
CA ARG A 4 1.13 -63.88 -13.42
C ARG A 4 1.32 -65.12 -12.56
N VAL A 5 1.92 -64.98 -11.38
CA VAL A 5 1.83 -65.94 -10.27
C VAL A 5 1.11 -65.27 -9.10
N LEU A 6 0.23 -66.04 -8.47
CA LEU A 6 -0.69 -65.71 -7.39
C LEU A 6 -0.03 -65.94 -6.00
N SER A 7 -0.62 -65.34 -4.96
CA SER A 7 -0.53 -65.63 -3.50
C SER A 7 0.22 -64.54 -2.70
N VAL A 8 -0.48 -63.62 -2.03
CA VAL A 8 -1.13 -63.73 -0.69
C VAL A 8 -0.10 -63.80 0.44
N LEU A 9 0.05 -62.73 1.23
CA LEU A 9 -0.42 -62.56 2.64
C LEU A 9 0.42 -61.50 3.40
N MET A 10 -0.28 -60.76 4.27
CA MET A 10 0.18 -60.28 5.59
C MET A 10 0.73 -58.83 5.73
N THR A 11 -0.22 -57.93 6.03
CA THR A 11 -0.25 -56.90 7.08
C THR A 11 0.93 -55.97 7.38
N MET A 12 0.55 -54.69 7.51
CA MET A 12 0.93 -53.70 8.54
C MET A 12 1.90 -52.59 8.10
N ALA A 13 1.36 -51.39 7.92
CA ALA A 13 1.68 -50.21 8.75
C ALA A 13 1.02 -48.95 8.16
N MET A 14 0.50 -48.14 9.06
CA MET A 14 -0.25 -46.90 8.85
C MET A 14 0.54 -45.81 8.13
N LEU A 15 -0.18 -45.00 7.33
CA LEU A 15 -0.37 -43.56 7.56
C LEU A 15 -1.24 -43.01 6.42
N ALA A 16 -2.56 -43.14 6.57
CA ALA A 16 -3.49 -42.33 5.79
C ALA A 16 -3.42 -40.89 6.31
N PRO A 17 -3.34 -39.88 5.44
CA PRO A 17 -3.29 -38.49 5.86
C PRO A 17 -4.55 -38.15 6.67
N LEU A 18 -4.35 -37.54 7.83
CA LEU A 18 -5.40 -36.89 8.60
C LEU A 18 -5.94 -35.74 7.75
N TRP A 19 -6.99 -36.01 6.98
CA TRP A 19 -7.88 -34.96 6.51
C TRP A 19 -8.65 -34.47 7.75
N VAL A 20 -8.11 -33.45 8.41
CA VAL A 20 -8.88 -32.66 9.37
C VAL A 20 -9.88 -31.88 8.53
N ASN A 21 -11.13 -32.36 8.50
CA ASN A 21 -12.27 -31.56 8.08
C ASN A 21 -12.41 -30.39 9.06
N ALA A 22 -11.86 -29.24 8.72
CA ALA A 22 -12.20 -27.98 9.37
C ALA A 22 -13.54 -27.49 8.80
N GLU A 23 -14.64 -28.06 9.28
CA GLU A 23 -15.90 -27.33 9.29
C GLU A 23 -15.75 -26.21 10.34
N GLU A 24 -15.30 -25.03 9.89
CA GLU A 24 -15.40 -23.80 10.67
C GLU A 24 -16.90 -23.47 10.84
N SER A 25 -17.53 -24.08 11.83
CA SER A 25 -18.81 -23.58 12.33
C SER A 25 -18.59 -22.18 12.90
N LEU A 26 -19.21 -21.18 12.28
CA LEU A 26 -19.23 -19.82 12.82
C LEU A 26 -19.85 -19.89 14.23
N PRO A 27 -19.15 -19.46 15.29
CA PRO A 27 -19.71 -19.48 16.62
C PRO A 27 -20.94 -18.58 16.67
N THR A 28 -22.10 -19.18 16.98
CA THR A 28 -23.36 -18.45 17.16
C THR A 28 -23.46 -18.02 18.62
N LEU A 29 -23.57 -16.71 18.85
CA LEU A 29 -23.70 -16.14 20.19
C LEU A 29 -25.15 -16.30 20.68
N THR A 30 -25.33 -16.69 21.94
CA THR A 30 -26.63 -16.65 22.61
C THR A 30 -27.07 -15.20 22.88
N PRO A 31 -28.37 -14.91 23.09
CA PRO A 31 -28.83 -13.55 23.38
C PRO A 31 -28.10 -12.86 24.54
N GLU A 32 -27.79 -13.61 25.60
CA GLU A 32 -27.03 -13.12 26.77
C GLU A 32 -25.55 -12.86 26.44
N GLN A 33 -24.97 -13.66 25.53
CA GLN A 33 -23.62 -13.46 25.03
C GLN A 33 -23.54 -12.27 24.09
N VAL A 34 -24.59 -11.99 23.31
CA VAL A 34 -24.69 -10.79 22.46
C VAL A 34 -24.76 -9.54 23.31
N GLU A 35 -25.54 -9.55 24.39
CA GLU A 35 -25.67 -8.41 25.30
C GLU A 35 -24.34 -8.04 25.99
N ASN A 36 -23.51 -9.05 26.27
CA ASN A 36 -22.19 -8.88 26.86
C ASN A 36 -21.04 -9.03 25.84
N TYR A 37 -21.34 -9.08 24.54
CA TYR A 37 -20.32 -9.24 23.51
C TYR A 37 -19.55 -7.94 23.39
N GLN A 38 -18.38 -7.88 24.00
CA GLN A 38 -17.38 -6.91 23.61
C GLN A 38 -16.79 -7.39 22.29
N PHE A 39 -17.10 -6.66 21.21
CA PHE A 39 -16.32 -6.78 19.99
C PHE A 39 -14.84 -6.72 20.39
N PRO A 40 -14.01 -7.69 19.97
CA PRO A 40 -12.58 -7.59 20.14
C PRO A 40 -12.19 -6.21 19.66
N ASN A 41 -11.62 -5.40 20.57
CA ASN A 41 -11.21 -4.05 20.22
C ASN A 41 -10.21 -4.25 19.07
N SER A 42 -10.59 -3.88 17.84
CA SER A 42 -9.75 -4.13 16.66
C SER A 42 -8.47 -3.29 16.68
N GLN A 43 -8.31 -2.46 17.70
CA GLN A 43 -7.02 -2.06 18.23
C GLN A 43 -6.31 -3.29 18.81
N ARG A 44 -5.83 -4.19 17.94
CA ARG A 44 -4.54 -4.79 18.24
C ARG A 44 -3.63 -3.61 18.56
N ASP A 45 -2.90 -3.66 19.66
CA ASP A 45 -1.77 -2.77 19.91
C ASP A 45 -0.70 -3.07 18.83
N GLU A 46 -1.02 -2.80 17.57
CA GLU A 46 -0.10 -2.87 16.46
C GLU A 46 0.97 -1.85 16.81
N LYS A 47 2.19 -2.34 17.01
CA LYS A 47 3.33 -1.52 17.37
C LYS A 47 3.67 -0.64 16.17
N LEU A 48 2.92 0.44 16.01
CA LEU A 48 3.13 1.44 14.99
C LEU A 48 4.42 2.18 15.34
N ILE A 49 5.44 2.03 14.50
CA ILE A 49 6.69 2.75 14.66
C ILE A 49 6.84 3.71 13.50
N VAL A 50 6.68 5.01 13.78
CA VAL A 50 6.95 6.06 12.81
C VAL A 50 8.25 6.77 13.16
N LYS A 51 9.16 6.81 12.18
CA LYS A 51 10.49 7.41 12.30
C LYS A 51 10.79 8.25 11.08
N ASP A 52 11.74 9.15 11.21
CA ASP A 52 12.38 9.76 10.05
C ASP A 52 12.99 8.70 9.14
N LEU A 53 13.05 9.00 7.85
CA LEU A 53 13.72 8.11 6.91
C LEU A 53 15.19 7.91 7.34
N ASN A 54 15.66 6.67 7.32
CA ASN A 54 17.10 6.40 7.45
C ASN A 54 17.84 6.64 6.11
N VAL A 55 19.18 6.56 6.13
CA VAL A 55 20.03 6.81 4.95
C VAL A 55 19.67 5.89 3.79
N SER A 56 19.56 4.60 4.04
CA SER A 56 19.22 3.59 3.01
C SER A 56 17.84 3.85 2.41
N GLN A 57 16.88 4.24 3.24
CA GLN A 57 15.53 4.55 2.81
C GLN A 57 15.44 5.80 1.94
N ARG A 58 16.21 6.86 2.28
CA ARG A 58 16.36 8.03 1.41
C ARG A 58 16.99 7.65 0.07
N HIS A 59 18.04 6.85 0.09
CA HIS A 59 18.72 6.40 -1.12
C HIS A 59 17.79 5.60 -2.05
N ILE A 60 16.92 4.75 -1.48
CA ILE A 60 15.90 4.02 -2.24
C ILE A 60 14.95 4.98 -2.95
N LEU A 61 14.41 5.99 -2.25
CA LEU A 61 13.52 6.97 -2.86
C LEU A 61 14.23 7.77 -3.97
N GLU A 62 15.47 8.19 -3.75
CA GLU A 62 16.25 8.88 -4.78
C GLU A 62 16.49 8.02 -6.02
N THR A 63 16.75 6.73 -5.83
CA THR A 63 16.90 5.79 -6.94
C THR A 63 15.59 5.64 -7.71
N MET A 64 14.46 5.50 -7.02
CA MET A 64 13.14 5.44 -7.66
C MET A 64 12.81 6.71 -8.46
N ARG A 65 13.13 7.90 -7.91
CA ARG A 65 13.00 9.19 -8.62
C ARG A 65 13.82 9.22 -9.90
N ARG A 66 15.08 8.78 -9.85
CA ARG A 66 15.96 8.73 -11.02
C ARG A 66 15.41 7.80 -12.09
N GLU A 67 15.03 6.58 -11.70
CA GLU A 67 14.53 5.55 -12.61
C GLU A 67 13.27 6.02 -13.38
N ILE A 68 12.29 6.60 -12.69
CA ILE A 68 11.09 7.08 -13.39
C ILE A 68 11.39 8.29 -14.28
N LYS A 69 12.28 9.20 -13.86
CA LYS A 69 12.74 10.32 -14.70
C LYS A 69 13.42 9.84 -15.98
N GLU A 70 14.20 8.75 -15.91
CA GLU A 70 14.79 8.13 -17.10
C GLU A 70 13.73 7.53 -18.03
N VAL A 71 12.62 7.00 -17.50
CA VAL A 71 11.49 6.55 -18.32
C VAL A 71 10.85 7.74 -19.04
N PHE A 72 10.60 8.86 -18.35
CA PHE A 72 10.09 10.09 -18.95
C PHE A 72 11.01 10.60 -20.08
N ALA A 73 12.31 10.65 -19.83
CA ALA A 73 13.28 11.10 -20.82
C ALA A 73 13.30 10.19 -22.05
N ARG A 74 13.46 8.88 -21.85
CA ARG A 74 13.65 7.92 -22.96
C ARG A 74 12.38 7.60 -23.74
N ARG A 75 11.20 7.66 -23.11
CA ARG A 75 9.93 7.23 -23.73
C ARG A 75 9.03 8.39 -24.15
N LEU A 76 9.16 9.54 -23.49
CA LEU A 76 8.32 10.72 -23.76
C LEU A 76 9.12 11.94 -24.21
N GLY A 77 10.46 11.88 -24.24
CA GLY A 77 11.31 13.02 -24.59
C GLY A 77 11.27 14.14 -23.55
N VAL A 78 10.76 13.87 -22.34
CA VAL A 78 10.66 14.87 -21.28
C VAL A 78 11.91 14.82 -20.43
N LEU A 79 12.79 15.80 -20.63
CA LEU A 79 14.11 15.85 -20.00
C LEU A 79 14.08 16.38 -18.56
N ALA A 80 13.03 17.11 -18.18
CA ALA A 80 12.91 17.72 -16.85
C ALA A 80 11.51 17.56 -16.29
N ILE A 81 11.45 17.16 -15.02
CA ILE A 81 10.24 17.08 -14.19
C ILE A 81 10.51 17.91 -12.94
N LYS A 82 9.65 18.89 -12.64
CA LYS A 82 9.87 19.86 -11.55
C LYS A 82 9.40 19.35 -10.19
N GLY A 83 8.56 18.31 -10.17
CA GLY A 83 7.84 17.82 -8.99
C GLY A 83 6.67 18.73 -8.58
N THR A 84 6.11 19.51 -9.50
CA THR A 84 4.98 20.40 -9.23
C THR A 84 3.70 19.82 -9.78
N ARG A 85 2.55 20.41 -9.43
CA ARG A 85 1.25 20.01 -10.00
C ARG A 85 1.21 20.03 -11.54
N GLN A 86 2.05 20.83 -12.20
CA GLN A 86 2.15 20.87 -13.68
C GLN A 86 2.63 19.54 -14.27
N ASP A 87 3.42 18.77 -13.52
CA ASP A 87 3.97 17.50 -13.99
C ASP A 87 2.92 16.38 -14.05
N LEU A 88 1.75 16.55 -13.41
CA LEU A 88 0.64 15.58 -13.46
C LEU A 88 0.18 15.30 -14.89
N THR A 89 0.17 16.32 -15.76
CA THR A 89 -0.17 16.14 -17.18
C THR A 89 0.86 15.26 -17.89
N VAL A 90 2.15 15.38 -17.54
CA VAL A 90 3.19 14.53 -18.09
C VAL A 90 3.07 13.10 -17.59
N MET A 91 2.77 12.93 -16.30
CA MET A 91 2.52 11.63 -15.69
C MET A 91 1.30 10.95 -16.33
N GLN A 92 0.23 11.69 -16.62
CA GLN A 92 -0.95 11.16 -17.29
C GLN A 92 -0.59 10.63 -18.70
N ARG A 93 0.22 11.37 -19.47
CA ARG A 93 0.67 10.90 -20.79
C ARG A 93 1.44 9.57 -20.73
N LEU A 94 2.17 9.31 -19.65
CA LEU A 94 2.85 8.02 -19.45
C LEU A 94 1.85 6.87 -19.29
N VAL A 95 0.74 7.11 -18.57
CA VAL A 95 -0.38 6.17 -18.41
C VAL A 95 -1.14 5.99 -19.72
N ASP A 96 -1.58 7.08 -20.36
CA ASP A 96 -2.42 7.04 -21.56
C ASP A 96 -1.74 6.33 -22.71
N ARG A 97 -0.43 6.56 -22.88
CA ARG A 97 0.39 5.91 -23.90
C ARG A 97 0.79 4.48 -23.53
N LYS A 98 0.33 3.96 -22.38
CA LYS A 98 0.62 2.61 -21.86
C LYS A 98 2.11 2.30 -21.88
N ILE A 99 2.93 3.28 -21.49
CA ILE A 99 4.40 3.16 -21.50
C ILE A 99 4.87 2.08 -20.52
N LEU A 100 4.15 1.93 -19.41
CA LEU A 100 4.39 0.90 -18.40
C LEU A 100 3.38 -0.22 -18.54
N ARG A 101 3.85 -1.46 -18.46
CA ARG A 101 3.02 -2.66 -18.38
C ARG A 101 2.55 -2.92 -16.94
N LYS A 102 1.51 -3.74 -16.79
CA LYS A 102 0.91 -4.09 -15.49
C LYS A 102 1.89 -4.78 -14.53
N ASP A 103 2.82 -5.58 -15.05
CA ASP A 103 3.84 -6.33 -14.30
C ASP A 103 5.03 -5.46 -13.84
N GLN A 104 5.16 -4.23 -14.35
CA GLN A 104 6.24 -3.30 -13.99
C GLN A 104 5.96 -2.57 -12.67
N VAL A 105 5.77 -3.36 -11.60
CA VAL A 105 5.38 -2.86 -10.27
C VAL A 105 6.38 -1.82 -9.75
N ARG A 106 7.68 -2.03 -9.96
CA ARG A 106 8.72 -1.12 -9.49
C ARG A 106 8.60 0.26 -10.14
N GLU A 107 8.37 0.32 -11.45
CA GLU A 107 8.19 1.57 -12.18
C GLU A 107 6.89 2.28 -11.80
N TRP A 108 5.80 1.54 -11.58
CA TRP A 108 4.56 2.13 -11.03
C TRP A 108 4.75 2.71 -9.64
N GLN A 109 5.52 2.04 -8.78
CA GLN A 109 5.84 2.54 -7.45
C GLN A 109 6.79 3.74 -7.52
N SER A 110 7.73 3.77 -8.46
CA SER A 110 8.59 4.93 -8.71
C SER A 110 7.79 6.13 -9.22
N LEU A 111 6.75 5.91 -10.04
CA LEU A 111 5.78 6.95 -10.39
C LEU A 111 5.03 7.45 -9.15
N GLY A 112 4.70 6.54 -8.23
CA GLY A 112 4.14 6.84 -6.91
C GLY A 112 5.05 7.76 -6.08
N VAL A 113 6.35 7.51 -6.05
CA VAL A 113 7.32 8.38 -5.35
C VAL A 113 7.31 9.79 -5.94
N LEU A 114 7.36 9.91 -7.26
CA LEU A 114 7.34 11.22 -7.92
C LEU A 114 6.02 11.98 -7.66
N PHE A 115 4.89 11.29 -7.67
CA PHE A 115 3.60 11.86 -7.29
C PHE A 115 3.59 12.29 -5.82
N GLY A 116 4.17 11.48 -4.93
CA GLY A 116 4.36 11.81 -3.52
C GLY A 116 5.19 13.09 -3.32
N ASP A 117 6.21 13.33 -4.14
CA ASP A 117 6.99 14.57 -4.09
C ASP A 117 6.17 15.82 -4.46
N ILE A 118 5.16 15.66 -5.34
CA ILE A 118 4.19 16.73 -5.62
C ILE A 118 3.36 17.00 -4.37
N LEU A 119 2.84 15.96 -3.70
CA LEU A 119 2.08 16.13 -2.46
C LEU A 119 2.93 16.76 -1.34
N VAL A 120 4.19 16.34 -1.18
CA VAL A 120 5.13 16.96 -0.23
C VAL A 120 5.24 18.47 -0.46
N ARG A 121 5.44 18.87 -1.72
CA ARG A 121 5.62 20.28 -2.08
C ARG A 121 4.34 21.10 -1.95
N GLU A 122 3.24 20.61 -2.51
CA GLU A 122 2.00 21.38 -2.62
C GLU A 122 1.20 21.34 -1.31
N GLU A 123 1.26 20.23 -0.56
CA GLU A 123 0.49 20.02 0.66
C GLU A 123 1.32 20.15 1.95
N GLY A 124 2.62 20.43 1.86
CA GLY A 124 3.49 20.59 3.03
C GLY A 124 3.60 19.32 3.88
N LEU A 125 3.59 18.16 3.24
CA LEU A 125 3.86 16.87 3.88
C LEU A 125 5.36 16.58 3.91
N HIS A 126 5.79 15.57 4.65
CA HIS A 126 7.16 15.06 4.60
C HIS A 126 7.18 13.53 4.60
N TRP A 127 8.24 12.96 4.05
CA TRP A 127 8.41 11.51 4.00
C TRP A 127 8.85 10.95 5.35
N VAL A 128 8.21 9.85 5.77
CA VAL A 128 8.53 9.09 6.99
C VAL A 128 8.67 7.60 6.70
N SER A 129 9.40 6.91 7.57
CA SER A 129 9.36 5.46 7.68
C SER A 129 8.18 5.07 8.55
N TYR A 130 7.25 4.32 7.99
CA TYR A 130 6.08 3.78 8.68
C TYR A 130 6.28 2.27 8.82
N GLU A 131 6.25 1.74 10.04
CA GLU A 131 6.43 0.30 10.30
C GLU A 131 5.23 -0.22 11.08
N ASP A 132 4.59 -1.25 10.51
CA ASP A 132 3.45 -1.99 11.08
C ASP A 132 3.74 -3.51 11.10
N GLU A 133 2.73 -4.33 11.39
CA GLU A 133 2.84 -5.79 11.39
C GLU A 133 3.21 -6.39 10.01
N LEU A 134 2.89 -5.69 8.93
CA LEU A 134 3.18 -6.12 7.55
C LEU A 134 4.58 -5.70 7.11
N GLY A 135 5.20 -4.75 7.83
CA GLY A 135 6.59 -4.37 7.70
C GLY A 135 6.79 -2.87 7.48
N VAL A 136 7.91 -2.52 6.84
CA VAL A 136 8.34 -1.13 6.69
C VAL A 136 7.89 -0.55 5.35
N ALA A 137 7.03 0.46 5.42
CA ALA A 137 6.56 1.28 4.32
C ALA A 137 7.15 2.71 4.36
N LYS A 138 7.03 3.40 3.23
CA LYS A 138 7.33 4.83 3.11
C LYS A 138 6.03 5.58 2.94
N ALA A 139 5.76 6.51 3.85
CA ALA A 139 4.53 7.28 3.87
C ALA A 139 4.83 8.77 3.88
N LEU A 140 3.82 9.56 3.57
CA LEU A 140 3.81 11.00 3.79
C LEU A 140 3.03 11.30 5.06
N ARG A 141 3.57 12.21 5.86
CA ARG A 141 2.98 12.65 7.12
C ARG A 141 2.88 14.17 7.13
N TRP A 142 1.83 14.69 7.75
CA TRP A 142 1.74 16.11 8.07
C TRP A 142 2.10 16.32 9.54
N ARG A 143 3.17 17.09 9.81
CA ARG A 143 3.68 17.34 11.17
C ARG A 143 3.80 16.02 11.96
N ASP A 144 3.43 16.02 13.23
CA ASP A 144 3.43 14.84 14.09
C ASP A 144 2.03 14.21 14.25
N THR A 145 1.19 14.26 13.21
CA THR A 145 -0.17 13.67 13.24
C THR A 145 -0.16 12.18 12.94
N GLU A 146 -1.25 11.47 13.24
CA GLU A 146 -1.40 10.03 12.95
C GLU A 146 -2.04 9.78 11.58
N ASN A 147 -2.08 10.78 10.71
CA ASN A 147 -2.61 10.67 9.35
C ASN A 147 -1.47 10.45 8.35
N TYR A 148 -1.59 9.40 7.55
CA TYR A 148 -0.56 8.96 6.60
C TYR A 148 -1.12 8.81 5.20
N VAL A 149 -0.34 9.23 4.20
CA VAL A 149 -0.63 9.01 2.79
C VAL A 149 0.42 8.08 2.19
N PHE A 150 0.00 7.06 1.44
CA PHE A 150 0.88 6.03 0.89
C PHE A 150 0.95 6.14 -0.64
N PRO A 151 1.72 7.10 -1.20
CA PRO A 151 1.77 7.32 -2.64
C PRO A 151 2.55 6.22 -3.38
N VAL A 152 3.47 5.53 -2.72
CA VAL A 152 4.31 4.48 -3.34
C VAL A 152 3.45 3.34 -3.93
N PRO A 153 2.57 2.65 -3.17
CA PRO A 153 1.76 1.58 -3.74
C PRO A 153 0.60 2.06 -4.62
N LEU A 154 0.26 3.36 -4.59
CA LEU A 154 -0.98 3.92 -5.17
C LEU A 154 -1.24 3.40 -6.59
N PHE A 155 -0.33 3.66 -7.53
CA PHE A 155 -0.56 3.29 -8.93
C PHE A 155 -0.42 1.80 -9.18
N SER A 156 0.51 1.11 -8.49
CA SER A 156 0.64 -0.34 -8.63
C SER A 156 -0.62 -1.09 -8.20
N LYS A 157 -1.29 -0.64 -7.13
CA LYS A 157 -2.57 -1.21 -6.67
C LYS A 157 -3.68 -0.95 -7.69
N ARG A 158 -3.82 0.28 -8.18
CA ARG A 158 -4.83 0.63 -9.19
C ARG A 158 -4.68 -0.23 -10.45
N VAL A 159 -3.47 -0.33 -10.98
CA VAL A 159 -3.18 -1.16 -12.16
C VAL A 159 -3.40 -2.65 -11.88
N TYR A 160 -3.09 -3.12 -10.68
CA TYR A 160 -3.39 -4.49 -10.26
C TYR A 160 -4.89 -4.80 -10.31
N PHE A 161 -5.72 -3.89 -9.81
CA PHE A 161 -7.18 -4.01 -9.78
C PHE A 161 -7.90 -3.47 -11.03
N ASN A 162 -7.16 -3.12 -12.09
CA ASN A 162 -7.70 -2.54 -13.33
C ASN A 162 -8.51 -1.26 -13.11
N GLU A 163 -8.15 -0.47 -12.10
CA GLU A 163 -8.76 0.83 -11.83
C GLU A 163 -8.17 1.89 -12.77
N GLU A 164 -9.03 2.81 -13.23
CA GLU A 164 -8.61 3.92 -14.06
C GLU A 164 -7.68 4.87 -13.28
N ILE A 165 -6.66 5.38 -13.97
CA ILE A 165 -5.74 6.36 -13.41
C ILE A 165 -5.96 7.70 -14.10
N ASN A 166 -6.59 8.62 -13.37
CA ASN A 166 -6.65 10.03 -13.71
C ASN A 166 -5.82 10.83 -12.69
N MET A 167 -4.64 11.29 -13.11
CA MET A 167 -3.65 11.98 -12.27
C MET A 167 -4.19 13.25 -11.63
N GLN A 168 -4.99 14.03 -12.36
CA GLN A 168 -5.55 15.28 -11.85
C GLN A 168 -6.65 15.04 -10.82
N GLN A 169 -7.52 14.07 -11.10
CA GLN A 169 -8.57 13.68 -10.18
C GLN A 169 -7.98 13.08 -8.90
N LEU A 170 -7.04 12.14 -9.03
CA LEU A 170 -6.37 11.52 -7.88
C LEU A 170 -5.66 12.54 -7.00
N TYR A 171 -5.00 13.52 -7.61
CA TYR A 171 -4.39 14.62 -6.87
C TYR A 171 -5.46 15.44 -6.14
N ALA A 172 -6.54 15.85 -6.82
CA ALA A 172 -7.60 16.65 -6.22
C ALA A 172 -8.29 15.93 -5.05
N GLU A 173 -8.60 14.64 -5.20
CA GLU A 173 -9.20 13.81 -4.15
C GLU A 173 -8.28 13.69 -2.93
N LEU A 174 -7.00 13.39 -3.14
CA LEU A 174 -6.04 13.28 -2.05
C LEU A 174 -5.80 14.64 -1.38
N SER A 175 -5.68 15.73 -2.13
CA SER A 175 -5.57 17.09 -1.58
C SER A 175 -6.79 17.46 -0.74
N ALA A 176 -8.00 17.09 -1.16
CA ALA A 176 -9.22 17.33 -0.37
C ALA A 176 -9.20 16.53 0.94
N GLN A 177 -8.89 15.23 0.88
CA GLN A 177 -8.74 14.39 2.09
C GLN A 177 -7.64 14.94 3.01
N ILE A 178 -6.54 15.42 2.43
CA ILE A 178 -5.45 16.05 3.17
C ILE A 178 -5.90 17.31 3.88
N ALA A 179 -6.65 18.17 3.19
CA ALA A 179 -7.23 19.36 3.80
C ALA A 179 -8.19 19.01 4.94
N ASP A 180 -8.98 17.94 4.79
CA ASP A 180 -9.95 17.51 5.79
C ASP A 180 -9.27 17.02 7.07
N PHE A 181 -8.26 16.15 6.97
CA PHE A 181 -7.54 15.71 8.16
C PHE A 181 -6.81 16.89 8.83
N LYS A 182 -6.21 17.81 8.05
CA LYS A 182 -5.54 19.01 8.61
C LYS A 182 -6.51 19.85 9.45
N ARG A 183 -7.75 20.03 8.98
CA ARG A 183 -8.78 20.79 9.72
C ARG A 183 -9.20 20.08 11.02
N ASN A 184 -9.37 18.76 10.97
CA ASN A 184 -9.74 17.97 12.15
C ASN A 184 -8.64 18.01 13.22
N GLU A 185 -7.38 17.83 12.83
CA GLU A 185 -6.22 17.89 13.72
C GLU A 185 -6.08 19.26 14.42
N VAL A 186 -6.29 20.35 13.67
CA VAL A 186 -6.29 21.70 14.25
C VAL A 186 -7.43 21.85 15.27
N ARG A 187 -8.65 21.40 14.94
CA ARG A 187 -9.80 21.44 15.86
C ARG A 187 -9.50 20.67 17.15
N ASP A 188 -8.98 19.46 17.05
CA ASP A 188 -8.71 18.60 18.21
C ASP A 188 -7.60 19.18 19.09
N SER A 189 -6.59 19.82 18.49
CA SER A 189 -5.55 20.54 19.23
C SER A 189 -6.08 21.75 20.01
N LEU A 190 -7.15 22.41 19.53
CA LEU A 190 -7.79 23.53 20.22
C LEU A 190 -8.66 23.05 21.38
N LEU A 191 -9.34 21.91 21.22
CA LEU A 191 -10.16 21.31 22.27
C LEU A 191 -9.30 20.80 23.45
N LYS A 192 -8.13 20.21 23.18
CA LYS A 192 -7.19 19.74 24.21
C LYS A 192 -6.52 20.85 25.04
N ARG A 193 -6.62 22.11 24.61
CA ARG A 193 -6.01 23.28 25.28
C ARG A 193 -6.98 24.05 26.19
N LYS A 194 -8.27 23.71 26.18
CA LYS A 194 -9.28 24.26 27.10
C LYS A 194 -9.47 23.30 28.27
#